data_AF-A0A1B3X456-F1
#
_entry.id   AF-A0A1B3X456-F1
#
_cell.length_a   1.000
_cell.length_b   1.000
_cell.length_c   1.000
_cell.angle_alpha   90.00
_cell.angle_beta   90.00
_cell.angle_gamma   90.00
#
_symmetry.space_group_name_H-M   'P 1'
#
loop_
_entity.id
_entity.type
_entity.pdbx_description
1 polymer ?
#
loop_
_entity_poly.entity_id
_entity_poly.type
_entity_poly.pdbx_seq_one_letter_code
_entity_poly.pdbx_strand_id
1 'polypeptide(L)' 'MELIVLRKLDVRIFREMERRLELVSEQLIYVGDAFGLDIDGASAAGLFHLVQSSSAPSG' A
#
# COMPACT_ATOMS: atom_id res chain seq x y z
N MET A 1 -22.46 7.65 13.14
CA MET A 1 -21.60 7.24 12.00
C MET A 1 -20.30 6.78 12.60
N GLU A 2 -20.00 5.49 12.52
CA GLU A 2 -18.79 4.92 13.13
C GLU A 2 -17.60 5.18 12.19
N LEU A 3 -16.54 5.80 12.71
CA LEU A 3 -15.34 6.08 11.94
C LEU A 3 -14.46 4.83 11.98
N ILE A 4 -14.50 4.03 10.92
CA ILE A 4 -13.62 2.86 10.80
C ILE A 4 -12.20 3.38 10.54
N VAL A 5 -11.31 3.22 11.51
CA VAL A 5 -9.88 3.52 11.35
C VAL A 5 -9.19 2.33 10.72
N LEU A 6 -8.93 2.40 9.42
CA LEU A 6 -8.16 1.41 8.68
C LEU A 6 -6.66 1.75 8.80
N ARG A 7 -5.84 0.77 9.16
CA ARG A 7 -4.37 0.90 9.22
C ARG A 7 -3.73 0.13 8.06
N LYS A 8 -2.47 0.44 7.73
CA LYS A 8 -1.75 -0.17 6.59
C LYS A 8 -1.69 -1.71 6.59
N LEU A 9 -1.77 -2.37 7.75
CA LEU A 9 -1.85 -3.83 7.83
C LEU A 9 -3.26 -4.39 7.55
N ASP A 10 -4.27 -3.54 7.51
CA ASP A 10 -5.63 -3.92 7.20
C ASP A 10 -5.83 -3.86 5.68
N VAL A 11 -5.98 -5.02 5.05
CA VAL A 11 -6.17 -5.17 3.60
C VAL A 11 -7.29 -4.27 3.03
N ARG A 12 -8.28 -3.91 3.85
CA ARG A 12 -9.40 -3.05 3.45
C ARG A 12 -8.96 -1.64 3.05
N ILE A 13 -7.82 -1.14 3.53
CA ILE A 13 -7.32 0.17 3.11
C ILE A 13 -6.95 0.18 1.62
N PHE A 14 -6.36 -0.92 1.13
CA PHE A 14 -5.95 -1.06 -0.26
C PHE A 14 -7.15 -1.18 -1.18
N ARG A 15 -8.19 -1.92 -0.77
CA ARG A 15 -9.47 -2.00 -1.50
C ARG A 15 -10.23 -0.68 -1.53
N GLU A 16 -10.15 0.10 -0.46
CA GLU A 16 -10.70 1.46 -0.46
C GLU A 16 -9.95 2.39 -1.42
N MET A 17 -8.65 2.18 -1.66
CA MET A 17 -7.91 2.92 -2.67
C MET A 17 -8.36 2.57 -4.10
N GLU A 18 -8.52 1.28 -4.42
CA GLU A 18 -9.13 0.85 -5.71
C GLU A 18 -10.48 1.53 -5.93
N ARG A 19 -11.35 1.52 -4.90
CA ARG A 19 -12.68 2.14 -4.96
C ARG A 19 -12.62 3.65 -5.20
N ARG A 20 -11.70 4.36 -4.54
CA ARG A 20 -11.59 5.83 -4.65
C ARG A 20 -10.94 6.29 -5.95
N LEU A 21 -10.03 5.48 -6.49
CA LEU A 21 -9.34 5.77 -7.73
C LEU A 21 -10.11 5.28 -8.96
N GLU A 22 -11.14 4.45 -8.77
CA GLU A 22 -11.91 3.82 -9.85
C GLU A 22 -11.02 3.00 -10.80
N LEU A 23 -10.00 2.34 -10.23
CA LEU A 23 -9.02 1.52 -10.93
C LEU A 23 -8.95 0.13 -10.31
N VAL A 24 -8.60 -0.87 -11.12
CA VAL A 24 -8.32 -2.23 -10.63
C VAL A 24 -6.86 -2.39 -10.24
N SER A 25 -6.58 -3.39 -9.40
CA SER A 25 -5.24 -3.72 -8.88
C SER A 25 -4.14 -3.78 -9.95
N GLU A 26 -4.46 -4.28 -11.13
CA GLU A 26 -3.56 -4.49 -12.26
C GLU A 26 -3.12 -3.17 -12.92
N GLN A 27 -3.84 -2.07 -12.64
CA GLN A 27 -3.57 -0.73 -13.14
C GLN A 27 -2.87 0.15 -12.10
N LEU A 28 -2.62 -0.39 -10.91
CA LEU A 28 -2.09 0.34 -9.77
C LEU A 28 -0.73 -0.21 -9.37
N ILE A 29 0.16 0.69 -8.95
CA ILE A 29 1.43 0.34 -8.32
C ILE A 29 1.43 1.00 -6.95
N TYR A 30 1.52 0.17 -5.90
CA TYR A 30 1.68 0.67 -4.54
C TYR A 30 3.16 1.00 -4.28
N VAL A 31 3.44 2.18 -3.73
CA VAL A 31 4.81 2.62 -3.42
C VAL A 31 4.89 2.98 -1.94
N GLY A 32 5.86 2.41 -1.23
CA GLY A 32 6.11 2.72 0.17
C GLY A 32 7.56 2.45 0.58
N ASP A 33 7.93 2.90 1.77
CA ASP A 33 9.30 2.87 2.30
C ASP A 33 9.49 1.86 3.45
N ALA A 34 8.40 1.45 4.10
CA ALA A 34 8.44 0.51 5.22
C ALA A 34 8.06 -0.91 4.81
N PHE A 35 9.04 -1.81 4.67
CA PHE A 35 8.81 -3.20 4.24
C PHE A 35 7.70 -3.90 5.03
N GLY A 36 7.78 -3.89 6.36
CA GLY A 36 6.83 -4.59 7.24
C GLY A 36 5.43 -3.98 7.35
N LEU A 37 5.16 -2.85 6.70
CA LEU A 37 3.85 -2.17 6.76
C LEU A 37 3.27 -1.94 5.37
N ASP A 38 4.07 -1.37 4.49
CA ASP A 38 3.67 -0.99 3.14
C ASP A 38 3.68 -2.19 2.20
N ILE A 39 4.75 -2.96 2.25
CA ILE A 39 5.00 -4.02 1.27
C ILE A 39 4.24 -5.28 1.64
N ASP A 40 4.33 -5.71 2.90
CA ASP A 40 3.57 -6.86 3.38
C ASP A 40 2.05 -6.63 3.25
N GLY A 41 1.58 -5.41 3.54
CA GLY A 41 0.17 -5.03 3.37
C GLY A 41 -0.28 -5.06 1.91
N ALA A 42 0.49 -4.46 0.99
CA ALA A 42 0.17 -4.44 -0.43
C ALA A 42 0.24 -5.84 -1.07
N SER A 43 1.25 -6.63 -0.69
CA SER A 43 1.42 -8.02 -1.11
C SER A 43 0.23 -8.87 -0.66
N ALA A 44 -0.19 -8.77 0.60
CA ALA A 44 -1.37 -9.46 1.12
C ALA A 44 -2.68 -9.02 0.43
N ALA A 45 -2.73 -7.81 -0.11
CA ALA A 45 -3.86 -7.32 -0.91
C ALA A 45 -3.86 -7.82 -2.37
N GLY A 46 -2.77 -8.45 -2.83
CA GLY A 46 -2.58 -8.89 -4.21
C GLY A 46 -2.12 -7.77 -5.15
N LEU A 47 -1.56 -6.68 -4.62
CA LEU A 47 -1.12 -5.53 -5.40
C LEU A 47 0.35 -5.65 -5.84
N PHE A 48 0.63 -5.18 -7.06
CA PHE A 48 1.99 -4.86 -7.46
C PHE A 48 2.53 -3.71 -6.61
N HIS A 49 3.76 -3.87 -6.12
CA HIS A 49 4.35 -2.93 -5.18
C HIS A 49 5.83 -2.69 -5.43
N LEU A 50 6.28 -1.50 -5.09
CA LEU A 50 7.68 -1.08 -5.13
C LEU A 50 8.11 -0.57 -3.76
N VAL A 51 9.31 -0.98 -3.34
CA VAL A 51 9.93 -0.49 -2.11
C VAL A 51 10.84 0.68 -2.44
N GLN A 52 10.55 1.84 -1.87
CA GLN A 52 11.49 2.94 -1.86
C GLN A 52 12.51 2.72 -0.75
N SER A 53 13.64 2.10 -1.08
CA SER A 53 14.76 2.01 -0.16
C SER A 53 15.47 3.36 -0.10
N SER A 54 15.47 4.01 1.06
CA SER A 54 16.35 5.14 1.32
C SER A 54 17.75 4.62 1.66
N SER A 55 18.54 4.25 0.65
CA SER A 55 19.99 4.40 0.78
C SER A 55 20.29 5.87 0.54
N ALA A 56 20.34 6.67 1.61
CA ALA A 56 21.06 7.94 1.51
C ALA A 56 22.44 7.63 0.92
N PRO A 57 22.98 8.41 -0.03
CA PRO A 57 24.37 8.25 -0.42
C PRO A 57 25.21 8.39 0.84
N SER A 58 25.91 7.33 1.24
CA SER A 58 27.03 7.48 2.16
C SER A 58 28.04 8.34 1.43
N GLY A 59 28.09 9.63 1.80
CA GLY A 59 29.01 10.60 1.22
C GLY A 59 30.47 10.22 1.39
#